data_AF-K2QK16-F1
#
_entry.id   AF-K2QK16-F1
#
_cell.length_a   1.000
_cell.length_b   1.000
_cell.length_c   1.000
_cell.angle_alpha   90.00
_cell.angle_beta   90.00
_cell.angle_gamma   90.00
#
_symmetry.space_group_name_H-M   'P 1'
#
loop_
_entity.id
_entity.type
_entity.pdbx_description
1 polymer ?
#
loop_
_entity_poly.entity_id
_entity_poly.type
_entity_poly.pdbx_seq_one_letter_code
_entity_poly.pdbx_strand_id
1 'polypeptide(L)'
;MNLTNLKSLFVSKGCKKVYTKILSPNDNSKNQVYFGGSFEILNILPLQEIVTEEAGDWKKERFKAKINFSWVNDQGSIFPAPKAQLILYPKYPEVRFSGFLAGCQNAPSELMTQRLEGRLLLFSVDRTGEILGYVAAPDSEIAIEFDQLQVDSVHGVFSTIDLPMAKNNRAVLLDELKRIHQLGWISSKRLNNQGGIMDCQAPNCGGYTLEAELGITPNGYSEPDFMGWEVKQFGVSNFNSIKSKVITLMTPEPTDGLYKTEGSEYFVRTYGYKDKKGRPDRLNFGGIHRIGEKHHLTNLTMKLIGFDTDSGKIRNSNGRIVLLDESDNETASWSFASLLKHWNRKHNQACYVPSLSEINPERKYRYGSEIILGTGTDFQLFLLQMANGNIYYDPGIKLENISTKPKIKKRSQFRIKSGFLPNLYKNNEIVDIIG
;
A
#
# COMPACT_ATOMS: atom_id res chain seq x y z
N MET A 1 -1.57 -14.89 -31.88
CA MET A 1 -2.25 -15.18 -30.60
C MET A 1 -3.68 -14.62 -30.65
N ASN A 2 -4.65 -15.21 -29.94
CA ASN A 2 -5.98 -14.62 -29.70
C ASN A 2 -6.22 -14.38 -28.20
N LEU A 3 -7.26 -13.62 -27.85
CA LEU A 3 -7.52 -13.15 -26.49
C LEU A 3 -7.89 -14.31 -25.57
N THR A 4 -8.61 -15.31 -26.08
CA THR A 4 -8.97 -16.52 -25.32
C THR A 4 -7.72 -17.32 -24.92
N ASN A 5 -6.78 -17.49 -25.84
CA ASN A 5 -5.51 -18.19 -25.58
C ASN A 5 -4.62 -17.39 -24.62
N LEU A 6 -4.54 -16.06 -24.79
CA LEU A 6 -3.78 -15.20 -23.89
C LEU A 6 -4.35 -15.21 -22.45
N LYS A 7 -5.68 -15.13 -22.29
CA LYS A 7 -6.35 -15.27 -20.99
C LYS A 7 -6.05 -16.63 -20.36
N SER A 8 -6.13 -17.71 -21.13
CA SER A 8 -5.83 -19.08 -20.67
C SER A 8 -4.38 -19.22 -20.21
N LEU A 9 -3.42 -18.63 -20.94
CA LEU A 9 -2.02 -18.57 -20.54
C LEU A 9 -1.86 -17.83 -19.21
N PHE A 10 -2.46 -16.66 -19.04
CA PHE A 10 -2.41 -15.93 -17.77
C PHE A 10 -3.03 -16.73 -16.62
N VAL A 11 -4.20 -17.35 -16.82
CA VAL A 11 -4.82 -18.23 -15.81
C VAL A 11 -3.88 -19.38 -15.42
N SER A 12 -3.20 -20.00 -16.39
CA SER A 12 -2.23 -21.07 -16.12
C SER A 12 -1.05 -20.62 -15.25
N LYS A 13 -0.71 -19.33 -15.27
CA LYS A 13 0.31 -18.68 -14.43
C LYS A 13 -0.24 -18.17 -13.09
N GLY A 14 -1.53 -18.43 -12.82
CA GLY A 14 -2.19 -18.03 -11.58
C GLY A 14 -2.56 -16.56 -11.52
N CYS A 15 -2.51 -15.86 -12.65
CA CYS A 15 -2.99 -14.50 -12.81
C CYS A 15 -4.49 -14.37 -12.51
N LYS A 16 -4.91 -13.19 -12.06
CA LYS A 16 -6.30 -12.90 -11.70
C LYS A 16 -6.99 -11.86 -12.59
N LYS A 17 -6.24 -10.93 -13.18
CA LYS A 17 -6.78 -9.80 -13.94
C LYS A 17 -5.87 -9.48 -15.11
N VAL A 18 -6.46 -9.09 -16.24
CA VAL A 18 -5.74 -8.52 -17.37
C VAL A 18 -6.00 -7.02 -17.41
N TYR A 19 -4.93 -6.25 -17.45
CA TYR A 19 -4.97 -4.81 -17.64
C TYR A 19 -4.62 -4.51 -19.09
N THR A 20 -5.49 -3.78 -19.77
CA THR A 20 -5.35 -3.43 -21.18
C THR A 20 -5.29 -1.93 -21.36
N LYS A 21 -4.34 -1.45 -22.17
CA LYS A 21 -4.26 -0.06 -22.62
C LYS A 21 -4.14 0.01 -24.13
N ILE A 22 -4.97 0.84 -24.75
CA ILE A 22 -4.77 1.29 -26.12
C ILE A 22 -3.62 2.30 -26.14
N LEU A 23 -2.56 1.97 -26.86
CA LEU A 23 -1.34 2.76 -26.93
C LEU A 23 -1.48 3.92 -27.92
N SER A 24 -1.14 5.12 -27.45
CA SER A 24 -1.00 6.30 -28.31
C SER A 24 0.27 6.20 -29.18
N PRO A 25 0.42 7.03 -30.23
CA PRO A 25 1.62 7.02 -31.07
C PRO A 25 2.94 7.22 -30.29
N ASN A 26 2.90 7.98 -29.21
CA ASN A 26 4.08 8.25 -28.40
C ASN A 26 4.41 7.13 -27.41
N ASP A 27 3.52 6.16 -27.18
CA ASP A 27 3.76 5.03 -26.29
C ASP A 27 4.70 4.02 -26.95
N ASN A 28 5.99 4.27 -26.88
CA ASN A 28 7.03 3.44 -27.47
C ASN A 28 8.31 3.50 -26.63
N SER A 29 9.30 2.69 -26.98
CA SER A 29 10.55 2.54 -26.22
C SER A 29 11.35 3.85 -26.11
N LYS A 30 11.18 4.79 -27.05
CA LYS A 30 11.86 6.08 -27.04
C LYS A 30 11.20 7.09 -26.11
N ASN A 31 9.87 7.26 -26.18
CA ASN A 31 9.20 8.27 -25.34
C ASN A 31 8.63 7.71 -24.03
N GLN A 32 8.73 6.40 -23.82
CA GLN A 32 8.19 5.66 -22.67
C GLN A 32 6.65 5.61 -22.72
N VAL A 33 6.08 4.49 -22.28
CA VAL A 33 4.61 4.29 -22.34
C VAL A 33 3.96 4.97 -21.14
N TYR A 34 2.98 5.84 -21.38
CA TYR A 34 2.24 6.50 -20.31
C TYR A 34 1.36 5.51 -19.53
N PHE A 35 1.53 5.42 -18.22
CA PHE A 35 0.82 4.48 -17.34
C PHE A 35 -0.18 5.19 -16.42
N GLY A 36 -0.26 6.52 -16.44
CA GLY A 36 -1.28 7.27 -15.73
C GLY A 36 -0.78 8.58 -15.11
N GLY A 37 -1.75 9.41 -14.70
CA GLY A 37 -1.54 10.75 -14.14
C GLY A 37 -1.49 10.79 -12.61
N SER A 38 -1.15 9.66 -11.98
CA SER A 38 -1.10 9.48 -10.53
C SER A 38 -0.25 8.26 -10.19
N PHE A 39 0.10 8.07 -8.92
CA PHE A 39 0.91 6.93 -8.47
C PHE A 39 0.07 5.69 -8.14
N GLU A 40 -1.22 5.70 -8.45
CA GLU A 40 -2.15 4.58 -8.28
C GLU A 40 -1.77 3.33 -9.06
N ILE A 41 -0.98 3.45 -10.12
CA ILE A 41 -0.54 2.29 -10.90
C ILE A 41 0.36 1.37 -10.07
N LEU A 42 1.04 1.93 -9.07
CA LEU A 42 1.87 1.16 -8.14
C LEU A 42 1.01 0.29 -7.21
N ASN A 43 -0.30 0.51 -7.17
CA ASN A 43 -1.21 -0.32 -6.40
C ASN A 43 -1.51 -1.67 -7.07
N ILE A 44 -1.28 -1.78 -8.39
CA ILE A 44 -1.51 -3.00 -9.16
C ILE A 44 -0.21 -3.65 -9.64
N LEU A 45 0.89 -2.90 -9.67
CA LEU A 45 2.19 -3.41 -10.13
C LEU A 45 3.13 -3.70 -8.95
N PRO A 46 3.63 -4.93 -8.80
CA PRO A 46 4.61 -5.27 -7.77
C PRO A 46 5.97 -4.60 -8.09
N LEU A 47 6.45 -3.79 -7.15
CA LEU A 47 7.72 -3.08 -7.28
C LEU A 47 8.82 -3.79 -6.48
N GLN A 48 9.98 -4.01 -7.10
CA GLN A 48 11.14 -4.58 -6.40
C GLN A 48 11.85 -3.51 -5.55
N GLU A 49 12.17 -2.38 -6.17
CA GLU A 49 12.97 -1.31 -5.61
C GLU A 49 12.49 0.03 -6.15
N ILE A 50 12.45 1.07 -5.30
CA ILE A 50 12.24 2.46 -5.71
C ILE A 50 13.50 3.22 -5.33
N VAL A 51 14.17 3.79 -6.32
CA VAL A 51 15.34 4.66 -6.13
C VAL A 51 15.00 6.09 -6.53
N THR A 52 15.54 7.05 -5.79
CA THR A 52 15.56 8.44 -6.23
C THR A 52 16.70 8.62 -7.22
N GLU A 53 16.44 9.37 -8.29
CA GLU A 53 17.50 9.84 -9.16
C GLU A 53 17.52 11.35 -9.05
N GLU A 54 18.59 11.85 -8.44
CA GLU A 54 18.76 13.29 -8.25
C GLU A 54 18.79 13.98 -9.60
N ALA A 55 18.09 15.12 -9.67
CA ALA A 55 18.19 16.00 -10.81
C ALA A 55 19.60 16.62 -10.78
N GLY A 56 20.49 16.25 -11.70
CA GLY A 56 21.74 16.97 -11.87
C GLY A 56 21.46 18.46 -12.15
N ASP A 57 20.56 18.72 -13.10
CA ASP A 57 20.00 20.04 -13.39
C ASP A 57 18.49 20.00 -13.14
N TRP A 58 17.96 21.02 -12.45
CA TRP A 58 16.62 21.25 -11.85
C TRP A 58 15.34 20.78 -12.60
N LYS A 59 15.44 20.14 -13.78
CA LYS A 59 14.30 19.90 -14.68
C LYS A 59 13.62 18.53 -14.57
N LYS A 60 14.21 17.50 -13.94
CA LYS A 60 13.60 16.15 -13.95
C LYS A 60 13.89 15.32 -12.69
N GLU A 61 13.43 15.78 -11.54
CA GLU A 61 13.27 14.88 -10.39
C GLU A 61 12.33 13.74 -10.75
N ARG A 62 12.72 12.51 -10.39
CA ARG A 62 11.95 11.31 -10.67
C ARG A 62 12.30 10.20 -9.70
N PHE A 63 11.32 9.34 -9.44
CA PHE A 63 11.60 8.02 -8.88
C PHE A 63 11.71 7.02 -10.02
N LYS A 64 12.64 6.07 -9.88
CA LYS A 64 12.73 4.88 -10.73
C LYS A 64 12.30 3.68 -9.91
N ALA A 65 11.24 3.01 -10.33
CA ALA A 65 10.78 1.79 -9.70
C ALA A 65 11.07 0.59 -10.61
N LYS A 66 11.91 -0.33 -10.14
CA LYS A 66 12.19 -1.59 -10.86
C LYS A 66 11.01 -2.54 -10.72
N ILE A 67 10.69 -3.24 -11.81
CA ILE A 67 9.61 -4.22 -11.87
C ILE A 67 10.12 -5.54 -12.47
N ASN A 68 9.58 -6.66 -11.99
CA ASN A 68 9.85 -7.96 -12.60
C ASN A 68 8.92 -8.14 -13.80
N PHE A 69 9.42 -7.94 -15.02
CA PHE A 69 8.58 -7.94 -16.21
C PHE A 69 9.16 -8.86 -17.30
N SER A 70 8.26 -9.59 -17.96
CA SER A 70 8.56 -10.45 -19.08
C SER A 70 7.54 -10.26 -20.21
N TRP A 71 8.00 -10.33 -21.46
CA TRP A 71 7.14 -10.36 -22.63
C TRP A 71 6.69 -11.78 -22.96
N VAL A 72 5.41 -11.94 -23.25
CA VAL A 72 4.82 -13.12 -23.88
C VAL A 72 4.83 -12.89 -25.39
N ASN A 73 5.27 -13.88 -26.16
CA ASN A 73 5.19 -13.84 -27.62
C ASN A 73 3.94 -14.57 -28.16
N ASP A 74 3.78 -14.60 -29.48
CA ASP A 74 2.62 -15.24 -30.12
C ASP A 74 2.49 -16.75 -29.91
N GLN A 75 3.59 -17.41 -29.55
CA GLN A 75 3.62 -18.84 -29.23
C GLN A 75 3.40 -19.10 -27.73
N GLY A 76 3.22 -18.06 -26.91
CA GLY A 76 3.05 -18.17 -25.46
C GLY A 76 4.35 -18.32 -24.67
N SER A 77 5.51 -18.22 -25.34
CA SER A 77 6.82 -18.24 -24.69
C SER A 77 7.08 -16.92 -23.96
N ILE A 78 7.75 -17.01 -22.81
CA ILE A 78 8.00 -15.88 -21.89
C ILE A 78 9.47 -15.47 -21.98
N PHE A 79 9.72 -14.18 -22.18
CA PHE A 79 11.06 -13.60 -22.33
C PHE A 79 11.28 -12.44 -21.34
N PRO A 80 12.23 -12.57 -20.41
CA PRO A 80 12.50 -11.52 -19.43
C PRO A 80 12.97 -10.20 -20.05
N ALA A 81 12.44 -9.08 -19.54
CA ALA A 81 12.93 -7.74 -19.81
C ALA A 81 13.63 -7.16 -18.55
N PRO A 82 14.91 -7.50 -18.31
CA PRO A 82 15.58 -7.26 -17.03
C PRO A 82 15.78 -5.77 -16.68
N LYS A 83 15.59 -4.86 -17.65
CA LYS A 83 15.73 -3.41 -17.46
C LYS A 83 14.39 -2.68 -17.41
N ALA A 84 13.27 -3.42 -17.42
CA ALA A 84 11.93 -2.88 -17.27
C ALA A 84 11.78 -2.11 -15.95
N GLN A 85 11.21 -0.91 -16.04
CA GLN A 85 11.03 -0.03 -14.89
C GLN A 85 9.90 0.98 -15.12
N LEU A 86 9.38 1.52 -14.04
CA LEU A 86 8.50 2.69 -14.04
C LEU A 86 9.30 3.93 -13.69
N ILE A 87 9.05 5.02 -14.41
CA ILE A 87 9.56 6.36 -14.12
C ILE A 87 8.40 7.17 -13.57
N LEU A 88 8.55 7.64 -12.34
CA LEU A 88 7.51 8.39 -11.64
C LEU A 88 7.95 9.85 -11.56
N TYR A 89 7.17 10.73 -12.16
CA TYR A 89 7.40 12.17 -12.14
C TYR A 89 6.51 12.78 -11.05
N PRO A 90 7.05 13.21 -9.90
CA PRO A 90 6.23 13.73 -8.81
C PRO A 90 5.66 15.13 -9.07
N LYS A 91 6.41 15.98 -9.79
CA LYS A 91 6.02 17.38 -10.05
C LYS A 91 4.76 17.50 -10.92
N TYR A 92 4.60 16.58 -11.86
CA TYR A 92 3.40 16.35 -12.64
C TYR A 92 3.13 14.87 -12.49
N PRO A 93 2.26 14.45 -11.54
CA PRO A 93 2.13 13.04 -11.18
C PRO A 93 1.85 12.26 -12.45
N GLU A 94 2.88 11.60 -12.94
CA GLU A 94 2.88 10.90 -14.22
C GLU A 94 3.78 9.69 -14.04
N VAL A 95 3.28 8.54 -14.44
CA VAL A 95 4.07 7.31 -14.44
C VAL A 95 4.28 6.87 -15.88
N ARG A 96 5.52 6.54 -16.21
CA ARG A 96 5.88 5.99 -17.52
C ARG A 96 6.60 4.67 -17.42
N PHE A 97 6.25 3.72 -18.26
CA PHE A 97 6.93 2.45 -18.40
C PHE A 97 8.09 2.57 -19.39
N SER A 98 9.28 2.13 -18.98
CA SER A 98 10.55 2.31 -19.68
C SER A 98 11.44 1.06 -19.56
N GLY A 99 12.47 0.97 -20.40
CA GLY A 99 13.48 -0.10 -20.36
C GLY A 99 12.97 -1.49 -20.73
N PHE A 100 11.72 -1.61 -21.16
CA PHE A 100 11.01 -2.87 -21.39
C PHE A 100 11.47 -3.66 -22.62
N LEU A 101 12.29 -3.10 -23.50
CA LEU A 101 12.95 -3.87 -24.58
C LEU A 101 14.42 -4.20 -24.24
N ALA A 102 15.02 -3.46 -23.32
CA ALA A 102 16.47 -3.47 -23.17
C ALA A 102 16.94 -4.75 -22.45
N GLY A 103 17.71 -5.56 -23.16
CA GLY A 103 18.21 -6.85 -22.67
C GLY A 103 17.21 -8.01 -22.80
N CYS A 104 16.04 -7.79 -23.41
CA CYS A 104 15.08 -8.85 -23.69
C CYS A 104 15.45 -9.55 -25.00
N GLN A 105 15.59 -10.88 -24.97
CA GLN A 105 16.03 -11.66 -26.14
C GLN A 105 15.04 -11.64 -27.29
N ASN A 106 13.74 -11.75 -27.01
CA ASN A 106 12.67 -11.74 -28.00
C ASN A 106 11.65 -10.64 -27.66
N ALA A 107 12.13 -9.41 -27.65
CA ALA A 107 11.30 -8.26 -27.36
C ALA A 107 10.39 -7.93 -28.57
N PRO A 108 9.14 -7.47 -28.38
CA PRO A 108 8.24 -7.08 -29.46
C PRO A 108 8.64 -5.73 -30.07
N SER A 109 9.86 -5.63 -30.58
CA SER A 109 10.51 -4.39 -30.99
C SER A 109 9.82 -3.76 -32.19
N GLU A 110 9.30 -4.57 -33.11
CA GLU A 110 8.56 -4.10 -34.30
C GLU A 110 7.36 -3.23 -33.91
N LEU A 111 6.60 -3.66 -32.89
CA LEU A 111 5.45 -2.90 -32.40
C LEU A 111 5.86 -1.80 -31.43
N MET A 112 6.89 -2.00 -30.62
CA MET A 112 7.19 -1.11 -29.48
C MET A 112 8.23 -0.02 -29.75
N THR A 113 8.83 0.02 -30.94
CA THR A 113 9.78 1.08 -31.34
C THR A 113 9.15 2.16 -32.22
N GLN A 114 7.98 1.88 -32.80
CA GLN A 114 7.33 2.73 -33.79
C GLN A 114 6.31 3.69 -33.18
N ARG A 115 5.88 4.68 -33.96
CA ARG A 115 4.75 5.58 -33.64
C ARG A 115 3.43 5.05 -34.20
N LEU A 116 3.18 3.76 -34.00
CA LEU A 116 1.95 3.11 -34.46
C LEU A 116 0.83 3.38 -33.44
N GLU A 117 -0.30 3.93 -33.90
CA GLU A 117 -1.46 4.17 -33.04
C GLU A 117 -2.30 2.90 -32.88
N GLY A 118 -3.01 2.76 -31.76
CA GLY A 118 -4.02 1.71 -31.60
C GLY A 118 -3.47 0.33 -31.21
N ARG A 119 -2.15 0.20 -31.00
CA ARG A 119 -1.57 -1.04 -30.46
C ARG A 119 -2.18 -1.32 -29.10
N LEU A 120 -2.42 -2.58 -28.78
CA LEU A 120 -2.92 -2.97 -27.46
C LEU A 120 -1.79 -3.49 -26.60
N LEU A 121 -1.52 -2.83 -25.48
CA LEU A 121 -0.71 -3.38 -24.41
C LEU A 121 -1.62 -4.12 -23.42
N LEU A 122 -1.42 -5.42 -23.28
CA LEU A 122 -2.06 -6.25 -22.27
C LEU A 122 -1.01 -6.70 -21.26
N PHE A 123 -1.31 -6.66 -19.97
CA PHE A 123 -0.45 -7.29 -18.98
C PHE A 123 -1.25 -7.87 -17.82
N SER A 124 -0.62 -8.78 -17.10
CA SER A 124 -1.16 -9.37 -15.88
C SER A 124 -0.05 -9.64 -14.88
N VAL A 125 -0.40 -9.68 -13.59
CA VAL A 125 0.51 -10.03 -12.50
C VAL A 125 0.22 -11.45 -12.03
N ASP A 126 1.25 -12.28 -11.99
CA ASP A 126 1.18 -13.65 -11.52
C ASP A 126 1.21 -13.74 -9.97
N ARG A 127 1.17 -14.95 -9.41
CA ARG A 127 1.20 -15.14 -7.94
C ARG A 127 2.56 -14.87 -7.30
N THR A 128 3.62 -14.84 -8.10
CA THR A 128 5.00 -14.61 -7.62
C THR A 128 5.38 -13.13 -7.69
N GLY A 129 4.55 -12.30 -8.32
CA GLY A 129 4.81 -10.88 -8.56
C GLY A 129 5.56 -10.60 -9.86
N GLU A 130 5.62 -11.55 -10.79
CA GLU A 130 6.06 -11.33 -12.16
C GLU A 130 4.93 -10.70 -12.98
N ILE A 131 5.27 -9.68 -13.77
CA ILE A 131 4.37 -9.01 -14.70
C ILE A 131 4.59 -9.61 -16.08
N LEU A 132 3.57 -10.25 -16.63
CA LEU A 132 3.57 -10.82 -17.96
C LEU A 132 2.87 -9.85 -18.91
N GLY A 133 3.60 -9.29 -19.86
CA GLY A 133 3.08 -8.36 -20.86
C GLY A 133 2.97 -9.00 -22.25
N TYR A 134 1.98 -8.58 -23.02
CA TYR A 134 1.80 -8.91 -24.43
C TYR A 134 1.41 -7.63 -25.16
N VAL A 135 1.89 -7.44 -26.40
CA VAL A 135 1.48 -6.32 -27.24
C VAL A 135 0.94 -6.84 -28.56
N ALA A 136 -0.23 -6.32 -28.95
CA ALA A 136 -0.93 -6.69 -30.17
C ALA A 136 -0.90 -5.52 -31.17
N ALA A 137 -0.86 -5.85 -32.47
CA ALA A 137 -1.04 -4.87 -33.54
C ALA A 137 -2.51 -4.37 -33.56
N PRO A 138 -2.77 -3.15 -34.07
CA PRO A 138 -4.11 -2.57 -34.08
C PRO A 138 -5.15 -3.37 -34.88
N ASP A 139 -4.69 -4.11 -35.89
CA ASP A 139 -5.47 -4.94 -36.81
C ASP A 139 -5.45 -6.43 -36.46
N SER A 140 -4.88 -6.78 -35.31
CA SER A 140 -4.80 -8.18 -34.86
C SER A 140 -6.14 -8.73 -34.38
N GLU A 141 -6.27 -10.06 -34.40
CA GLU A 141 -7.44 -10.78 -33.86
C GLU A 141 -7.74 -10.37 -32.41
N ILE A 142 -6.70 -10.21 -31.56
CA ILE A 142 -6.84 -9.74 -30.18
C ILE A 142 -7.47 -8.35 -30.11
N ALA A 143 -7.11 -7.44 -31.02
CA ALA A 143 -7.66 -6.09 -31.03
C ALA A 143 -9.15 -6.08 -31.37
N ILE A 144 -9.53 -6.85 -32.39
CA ILE A 144 -10.93 -7.02 -32.78
C ILE A 144 -11.75 -7.66 -31.65
N GLU A 145 -11.24 -8.71 -31.00
CA GLU A 145 -11.90 -9.35 -29.87
C GLU A 145 -12.03 -8.43 -28.65
N PHE A 146 -11.03 -7.59 -28.40
CA PHE A 146 -11.05 -6.63 -27.29
C PHE A 146 -12.08 -5.51 -27.51
N ASP A 147 -12.20 -4.99 -28.73
CA ASP A 147 -13.18 -3.93 -29.07
C ASP A 147 -14.63 -4.40 -28.91
N GLN A 148 -14.88 -5.69 -29.03
CA GLN A 148 -16.20 -6.31 -28.83
C GLN A 148 -16.48 -6.71 -27.37
N LEU A 149 -15.46 -6.62 -26.49
CA LEU A 149 -15.55 -7.10 -25.12
C LEU A 149 -16.12 -6.01 -24.19
N GLN A 150 -17.08 -6.40 -23.35
CA GLN A 150 -17.45 -5.58 -22.20
C GLN A 150 -16.38 -5.69 -21.11
N VAL A 151 -15.73 -4.58 -20.76
CA VAL A 151 -14.72 -4.51 -19.71
C VAL A 151 -15.38 -4.53 -18.32
N ASP A 152 -14.75 -5.18 -17.35
CA ASP A 152 -15.32 -5.33 -16.00
C ASP A 152 -15.16 -4.05 -15.16
N SER A 153 -14.02 -3.37 -15.29
CA SER A 153 -13.74 -2.11 -14.59
C SER A 153 -12.62 -1.30 -15.26
N VAL A 154 -12.39 -0.07 -14.80
CA VAL A 154 -11.27 0.78 -15.25
C VAL A 154 -10.39 1.15 -14.06
N HIS A 155 -9.07 1.04 -14.22
CA HIS A 155 -8.06 1.47 -13.24
C HIS A 155 -7.11 2.48 -13.89
N GLY A 156 -7.33 3.77 -13.64
CA GLY A 156 -6.58 4.83 -14.30
C GLY A 156 -6.79 4.81 -15.83
N VAL A 157 -5.71 4.53 -16.58
CA VAL A 157 -5.74 4.43 -18.05
C VAL A 157 -5.94 3.00 -18.56
N PHE A 158 -6.15 2.04 -17.66
CA PHE A 158 -6.25 0.62 -18.01
C PHE A 158 -7.68 0.12 -17.88
N SER A 159 -8.19 -0.46 -18.95
CA SER A 159 -9.37 -1.34 -18.88
C SER A 159 -8.97 -2.64 -18.21
N THR A 160 -9.83 -3.16 -17.34
CA THR A 160 -9.58 -4.38 -16.57
C THR A 160 -10.54 -5.48 -17.00
N ILE A 161 -10.00 -6.67 -17.20
CA ILE A 161 -10.75 -7.90 -17.47
C ILE A 161 -10.44 -8.88 -16.35
N ASP A 162 -11.44 -9.26 -15.56
CA ASP A 162 -11.31 -10.27 -14.52
C ASP A 162 -11.22 -11.66 -15.16
N LEU A 163 -10.17 -12.40 -14.82
CA LEU A 163 -10.04 -13.79 -15.24
C LEU A 163 -10.99 -14.68 -14.41
N PRO A 164 -11.41 -15.87 -14.89
CA PRO A 164 -12.46 -16.67 -14.25
C PRO A 164 -12.25 -16.99 -12.74
N MET A 165 -11.01 -16.97 -12.26
CA MET A 165 -10.68 -17.15 -10.84
C MET A 165 -10.92 -15.90 -9.95
N ALA A 166 -11.23 -14.74 -10.54
CA ALA A 166 -11.32 -13.44 -9.85
C ALA A 166 -12.75 -12.87 -9.76
N LYS A 167 -13.74 -13.57 -10.33
CA LYS A 167 -15.12 -13.08 -10.27
C LYS A 167 -15.61 -13.06 -8.81
N ASN A 168 -15.83 -11.83 -8.36
CA ASN A 168 -16.58 -11.41 -7.18
C ASN A 168 -15.88 -11.43 -5.81
N ASN A 169 -14.56 -11.16 -5.74
CA ASN A 169 -13.84 -11.02 -4.46
C ASN A 169 -14.50 -10.02 -3.48
N ARG A 170 -15.12 -8.94 -3.98
CA ARG A 170 -15.87 -8.00 -3.14
C ARG A 170 -17.09 -8.67 -2.52
N ALA A 171 -17.97 -9.33 -3.30
CA ALA A 171 -19.12 -9.99 -2.68
C ALA A 171 -18.69 -11.15 -1.77
N VAL A 172 -17.66 -11.91 -2.13
CA VAL A 172 -17.13 -12.95 -1.23
C VAL A 172 -16.68 -12.36 0.10
N LEU A 173 -15.97 -11.23 0.09
CA LEU A 173 -15.62 -10.51 1.32
C LEU A 173 -16.87 -10.09 2.10
N LEU A 174 -17.87 -9.49 1.43
CA LEU A 174 -19.10 -9.04 2.08
C LEU A 174 -19.90 -10.20 2.68
N ASP A 175 -20.01 -11.31 1.97
CA ASP A 175 -20.71 -12.53 2.40
C ASP A 175 -20.01 -13.16 3.61
N GLU A 176 -18.69 -13.23 3.60
CA GLU A 176 -17.91 -13.72 4.76
C GLU A 176 -18.05 -12.78 5.96
N LEU A 177 -17.99 -11.46 5.75
CA LEU A 177 -18.21 -10.50 6.85
C LEU A 177 -19.63 -10.59 7.40
N LYS A 178 -20.63 -10.82 6.54
CA LYS A 178 -22.02 -11.06 6.95
C LYS A 178 -22.13 -12.32 7.79
N ARG A 179 -21.51 -13.43 7.36
CA ARG A 179 -21.42 -14.67 8.15
C ARG A 179 -20.79 -14.41 9.52
N ILE A 180 -19.67 -13.71 9.56
CA ILE A 180 -18.95 -13.38 10.81
C ILE A 180 -19.79 -12.51 11.73
N HIS A 181 -20.48 -11.52 11.19
CA HIS A 181 -21.42 -10.70 11.96
C HIS A 181 -22.54 -11.55 12.59
N GLN A 182 -23.11 -12.49 11.82
CA GLN A 182 -24.19 -13.38 12.27
C GLN A 182 -23.77 -14.36 13.37
N LEU A 183 -22.47 -14.66 13.52
CA LEU A 183 -21.96 -15.45 14.65
C LEU A 183 -22.11 -14.74 16.00
N GLY A 184 -22.32 -13.42 16.01
CA GLY A 184 -22.44 -12.65 17.25
C GLY A 184 -21.12 -12.56 18.00
N TRP A 185 -21.10 -13.03 19.25
CA TRP A 185 -19.90 -13.00 20.11
C TRP A 185 -19.00 -14.20 19.84
N ILE A 186 -17.80 -13.93 19.33
CA ILE A 186 -16.80 -14.95 18.96
C ILE A 186 -15.68 -14.94 20.01
N SER A 187 -15.34 -16.11 20.57
CA SER A 187 -14.20 -16.25 21.48
C SER A 187 -12.89 -15.89 20.79
N SER A 188 -12.06 -15.13 21.50
CA SER A 188 -10.82 -14.53 20.98
C SER A 188 -9.80 -15.59 20.58
N LYS A 189 -9.38 -15.56 19.31
CA LYS A 189 -8.47 -16.54 18.73
C LYS A 189 -7.53 -15.89 17.71
N ARG A 190 -6.54 -16.66 17.28
CA ARG A 190 -5.66 -16.35 16.14
C ARG A 190 -5.26 -17.65 15.44
N LEU A 191 -4.83 -17.56 14.19
CA LEU A 191 -4.20 -18.69 13.51
C LEU A 191 -2.68 -18.68 13.74
N ASN A 192 -2.08 -19.85 13.76
CA ASN A 192 -0.64 -20.02 13.58
C ASN A 192 -0.29 -20.10 12.07
N ASN A 193 1.00 -20.19 11.75
CA ASN A 193 1.47 -20.23 10.35
C ASN A 193 0.99 -21.47 9.56
N GLN A 194 0.51 -22.51 10.25
CA GLN A 194 -0.04 -23.73 9.66
C GLN A 194 -1.58 -23.71 9.58
N GLY A 195 -2.24 -22.62 9.98
CA GLY A 195 -3.70 -22.52 10.03
C GLY A 195 -4.35 -23.14 11.27
N GLY A 196 -3.56 -23.59 12.25
CA GLY A 196 -4.09 -24.08 13.53
C GLY A 196 -4.56 -22.95 14.43
N ILE A 197 -5.70 -23.15 15.10
CA ILE A 197 -6.29 -22.18 16.03
C ILE A 197 -5.46 -22.11 17.33
N MET A 198 -5.21 -20.89 17.81
CA MET A 198 -4.59 -20.62 19.11
C MET A 198 -5.39 -19.57 19.88
N ASP A 199 -5.38 -19.71 21.21
CA ASP A 199 -5.92 -18.67 22.09
C ASP A 199 -5.16 -17.35 21.95
N CYS A 200 -5.89 -16.26 22.05
CA CYS A 200 -5.33 -14.92 21.96
C CYS A 200 -5.92 -14.03 23.06
N GLN A 201 -5.09 -13.51 23.96
CA GLN A 201 -5.53 -12.68 25.09
C GLN A 201 -4.99 -11.25 25.08
N ALA A 202 -4.23 -10.88 24.04
CA ALA A 202 -3.68 -9.55 23.85
C ALA A 202 -4.75 -8.52 23.42
N PRO A 203 -4.52 -7.21 23.64
CA PRO A 203 -5.46 -6.17 23.23
C PRO A 203 -5.73 -6.09 21.72
N ASN A 204 -4.80 -6.57 20.87
CA ASN A 204 -4.95 -6.58 19.42
C ASN A 204 -5.62 -7.85 18.86
N CYS A 205 -6.13 -8.75 19.73
CA CYS A 205 -6.75 -9.99 19.27
C CYS A 205 -8.07 -9.80 18.52
N GLY A 206 -8.68 -8.62 18.54
CA GLY A 206 -9.86 -8.32 17.71
C GLY A 206 -9.55 -8.42 16.22
N GLY A 207 -8.37 -7.96 15.79
CA GLY A 207 -7.86 -8.14 14.43
C GLY A 207 -7.56 -9.61 14.13
N TYR A 208 -6.80 -10.27 15.01
CA TYR A 208 -6.45 -11.68 14.82
C TYR A 208 -7.66 -12.63 14.80
N THR A 209 -8.72 -12.31 15.55
CA THR A 209 -9.95 -13.11 15.54
C THR A 209 -10.68 -12.94 14.20
N LEU A 210 -10.70 -11.73 13.64
CA LEU A 210 -11.29 -11.46 12.32
C LEU A 210 -10.49 -12.16 11.22
N GLU A 211 -9.17 -12.04 11.25
CA GLU A 211 -8.26 -12.73 10.34
C GLU A 211 -8.47 -14.25 10.41
N ALA A 212 -8.59 -14.82 11.61
CA ALA A 212 -8.83 -16.24 11.80
C ALA A 212 -10.17 -16.71 11.24
N GLU A 213 -11.24 -15.91 11.38
CA GLU A 213 -12.53 -16.19 10.77
C GLU A 213 -12.52 -16.12 9.24
N LEU A 214 -11.66 -15.28 8.67
CA LEU A 214 -11.44 -15.17 7.22
C LEU A 214 -10.42 -16.22 6.69
N GLY A 215 -9.87 -17.07 7.56
CA GLY A 215 -8.86 -18.06 7.18
C GLY A 215 -7.48 -17.48 6.85
N ILE A 216 -7.19 -16.26 7.31
CA ILE A 216 -5.92 -15.56 7.05
C ILE A 216 -4.89 -16.00 8.08
N THR A 217 -3.81 -16.64 7.62
CA THR A 217 -2.68 -17.01 8.48
C THR A 217 -1.69 -15.84 8.63
N PRO A 218 -0.95 -15.75 9.75
CA PRO A 218 0.07 -14.73 9.91
C PRO A 218 1.12 -14.88 8.80
N ASN A 219 1.27 -13.85 7.98
CA ASN A 219 2.37 -13.76 7.02
C ASN A 219 3.18 -12.49 7.29
N GLY A 220 4.50 -12.57 7.14
CA GLY A 220 5.41 -11.43 7.35
C GLY A 220 5.47 -10.48 6.15
N TYR A 221 4.58 -10.65 5.18
CA TYR A 221 4.63 -9.92 3.91
C TYR A 221 3.67 -8.74 3.94
N SER A 222 4.03 -7.67 3.22
CA SER A 222 3.19 -6.47 3.13
C SER A 222 2.12 -6.59 2.05
N GLU A 223 1.46 -7.74 1.92
CA GLU A 223 0.38 -7.97 0.95
C GLU A 223 -1.00 -7.70 1.57
N PRO A 224 -2.05 -7.43 0.76
CA PRO A 224 -3.43 -7.37 1.24
C PRO A 224 -3.90 -8.70 1.84
N ASP A 225 -4.70 -8.62 2.90
CA ASP A 225 -5.03 -9.76 3.78
C ASP A 225 -5.99 -10.78 3.13
N PHE A 226 -7.07 -10.31 2.47
CA PHE A 226 -8.12 -11.18 1.94
C PHE A 226 -8.47 -10.84 0.49
N MET A 227 -8.10 -11.73 -0.44
CA MET A 227 -8.45 -11.62 -1.86
C MET A 227 -8.12 -10.25 -2.51
N GLY A 228 -7.09 -9.55 -2.03
CA GLY A 228 -6.69 -8.22 -2.51
C GLY A 228 -7.15 -7.04 -1.63
N TRP A 229 -7.93 -7.30 -0.59
CA TRP A 229 -8.35 -6.31 0.42
C TRP A 229 -7.47 -6.39 1.67
N GLU A 230 -6.93 -5.26 2.12
CA GLU A 230 -6.39 -5.15 3.48
C GLU A 230 -7.55 -4.98 4.46
N VAL A 231 -7.71 -5.92 5.39
CA VAL A 231 -8.83 -5.98 6.33
C VAL A 231 -8.35 -5.51 7.69
N LYS A 232 -8.94 -4.42 8.20
CA LYS A 232 -8.56 -3.82 9.48
C LYS A 232 -9.74 -3.78 10.44
N GLN A 233 -9.61 -4.52 11.53
CA GLN A 233 -10.50 -4.38 12.67
C GLN A 233 -10.17 -3.10 13.47
N PHE A 234 -11.20 -2.42 13.97
CA PHE A 234 -11.04 -1.37 14.98
C PHE A 234 -12.11 -1.42 16.08
N GLY A 235 -11.70 -1.22 17.33
CA GLY A 235 -12.58 -1.37 18.49
C GLY A 235 -13.47 -0.14 18.72
N VAL A 236 -14.77 -0.35 18.92
CA VAL A 236 -15.76 0.69 19.24
C VAL A 236 -16.44 0.42 20.59
N SER A 237 -17.07 1.46 21.16
CA SER A 237 -17.86 1.33 22.40
C SER A 237 -19.31 0.94 22.11
N ASN A 238 -19.82 1.34 20.95
CA ASN A 238 -21.09 0.95 20.37
C ASN A 238 -20.97 1.12 18.84
N PHE A 239 -21.82 0.44 18.07
CA PHE A 239 -21.77 0.49 16.61
C PHE A 239 -22.26 1.82 16.03
N ASN A 240 -22.97 2.66 16.79
CA ASN A 240 -23.43 3.97 16.31
C ASN A 240 -22.31 5.02 16.29
N SER A 241 -21.15 4.75 16.91
CA SER A 241 -20.04 5.69 17.04
C SER A 241 -18.74 5.12 16.46
N ILE A 242 -18.72 4.92 15.15
CA ILE A 242 -17.54 4.38 14.44
C ILE A 242 -16.53 5.45 14.00
N LYS A 243 -16.87 6.75 14.00
CA LYS A 243 -16.07 7.83 13.36
C LYS A 243 -14.91 8.43 14.19
N SER A 244 -14.81 8.10 15.48
CA SER A 244 -13.84 8.72 16.40
C SER A 244 -12.63 7.85 16.73
N LYS A 245 -12.54 6.64 16.18
CA LYS A 245 -11.54 5.64 16.59
C LYS A 245 -10.23 5.83 15.87
N VAL A 246 -9.13 5.65 16.60
CA VAL A 246 -7.80 5.79 16.04
C VAL A 246 -7.35 4.48 15.40
N ILE A 247 -7.07 4.53 14.10
CA ILE A 247 -6.66 3.40 13.28
C ILE A 247 -5.20 3.56 12.91
N THR A 248 -4.42 2.51 13.08
CA THR A 248 -3.04 2.45 12.58
C THR A 248 -3.08 2.12 11.10
N LEU A 249 -2.51 3.02 10.28
CA LEU A 249 -2.40 2.83 8.85
C LEU A 249 -1.22 1.93 8.52
N MET A 250 -0.02 2.34 8.94
CA MET A 250 1.24 1.63 8.70
C MET A 250 2.25 1.87 9.82
N THR A 251 3.28 1.02 9.88
CA THR A 251 4.33 1.09 10.90
C THR A 251 5.77 1.04 10.35
N PRO A 252 6.14 1.91 9.40
CA PRO A 252 7.51 1.95 8.86
C PRO A 252 8.48 2.53 9.90
N GLU A 253 9.66 1.93 10.02
CA GLU A 253 10.74 2.50 10.84
C GLU A 253 11.43 3.66 10.09
N PRO A 254 12.04 4.63 10.81
CA PRO A 254 12.81 5.70 10.17
C PRO A 254 13.91 5.14 9.25
N THR A 255 14.03 5.74 8.07
CA THR A 255 15.02 5.38 7.06
C THR A 255 16.35 6.10 7.25
N ASP A 256 16.35 7.25 7.93
CA ASP A 256 17.52 8.10 8.13
C ASP A 256 17.40 8.95 9.42
N GLY A 257 18.37 9.85 9.65
CA GLY A 257 18.51 10.67 10.85
C GLY A 257 19.23 9.95 11.99
N LEU A 258 19.40 10.63 13.13
CA LEU A 258 20.10 10.11 14.30
C LEU A 258 19.57 8.75 14.78
N TYR A 259 18.26 8.50 14.64
CA TYR A 259 17.65 7.19 14.90
C TYR A 259 18.30 6.06 14.11
N LYS A 260 18.66 6.32 12.85
CA LYS A 260 19.23 5.34 11.94
C LYS A 260 20.76 5.28 12.08
N THR A 261 21.43 6.43 12.15
CA THR A 261 22.90 6.52 12.17
C THR A 261 23.51 6.14 13.51
N GLU A 262 22.97 6.67 14.61
CA GLU A 262 23.43 6.39 15.99
C GLU A 262 22.66 5.23 16.64
N GLY A 263 21.50 4.92 16.08
CA GLY A 263 20.65 3.83 16.51
C GLY A 263 19.53 4.24 17.46
N SER A 264 18.53 3.36 17.55
CA SER A 264 17.29 3.61 18.28
C SER A 264 17.46 3.77 19.79
N GLU A 265 18.51 3.18 20.37
CA GLU A 265 18.81 3.38 21.79
C GLU A 265 19.31 4.80 22.07
N TYR A 266 20.29 5.26 21.30
CA TYR A 266 20.79 6.64 21.36
C TYR A 266 19.62 7.62 21.25
N PHE A 267 18.77 7.45 20.24
CA PHE A 267 17.60 8.30 20.01
C PHE A 267 16.68 8.41 21.24
N VAL A 268 16.35 7.29 21.91
CA VAL A 268 15.47 7.31 23.09
C VAL A 268 16.18 7.92 24.30
N ARG A 269 17.50 7.73 24.45
CA ARG A 269 18.27 8.37 25.53
C ARG A 269 18.33 9.88 25.35
N THR A 270 18.43 10.36 24.11
CA THR A 270 18.54 11.78 23.78
C THR A 270 17.19 12.50 23.80
N TYR A 271 16.17 11.92 23.19
CA TYR A 271 14.88 12.60 22.94
C TYR A 271 13.68 11.99 23.68
N GLY A 272 13.90 10.90 24.41
CA GLY A 272 12.87 10.26 25.23
C GLY A 272 12.66 10.93 26.58
N TYR A 273 11.68 10.43 27.33
CA TYR A 273 11.31 10.92 28.66
C TYR A 273 11.12 9.75 29.63
N LYS A 274 11.26 10.05 30.93
CA LYS A 274 11.03 9.08 32.02
C LYS A 274 9.60 8.55 32.01
N ASP A 275 9.40 7.31 32.45
CA ASP A 275 8.07 6.72 32.53
C ASP A 275 7.12 7.53 33.42
N LYS A 276 5.99 7.98 32.84
CA LYS A 276 4.99 8.79 33.54
C LYS A 276 4.18 8.02 34.61
N LYS A 277 4.25 6.69 34.61
CA LYS A 277 3.63 5.83 35.65
C LYS A 277 4.64 5.40 36.71
N GLY A 278 5.84 6.02 36.73
CA GLY A 278 6.86 5.76 37.75
C GLY A 278 7.56 4.41 37.63
N ARG A 279 7.45 3.72 36.48
CA ARG A 279 8.20 2.46 36.29
C ARG A 279 9.71 2.76 36.28
N PRO A 280 10.49 2.18 37.19
CA PRO A 280 11.92 2.44 37.25
C PRO A 280 12.63 1.89 36.02
N ASP A 281 13.85 2.40 35.79
CA ASP A 281 14.78 1.89 34.78
C ASP A 281 14.21 1.84 33.34
N ARG A 282 13.39 2.84 33.00
CA ARG A 282 12.69 2.93 31.72
C ARG A 282 12.59 4.35 31.17
N LEU A 283 12.89 4.48 29.88
CA LEU A 283 12.61 5.65 29.06
C LEU A 283 11.57 5.30 28.00
N ASN A 284 10.78 6.29 27.64
CA ASN A 284 9.77 6.19 26.60
C ASN A 284 9.96 7.30 25.57
N PHE A 285 9.62 7.00 24.33
CA PHE A 285 9.42 7.98 23.29
C PHE A 285 8.07 7.71 22.64
N GLY A 286 7.16 8.65 22.82
CA GLY A 286 5.75 8.47 22.46
C GLY A 286 4.92 9.73 22.68
N GLY A 287 3.69 9.71 22.17
CA GLY A 287 2.83 10.88 22.08
C GLY A 287 2.53 11.21 20.62
N ILE A 288 1.55 12.08 20.39
CA ILE A 288 1.08 12.40 19.04
C ILE A 288 1.91 13.55 18.47
N HIS A 289 2.69 13.28 17.43
CA HIS A 289 3.42 14.26 16.65
C HIS A 289 2.63 14.62 15.39
N ARG A 290 2.23 15.90 15.27
CA ARG A 290 1.57 16.46 14.09
C ARG A 290 2.54 17.36 13.33
N ILE A 291 2.28 17.56 12.03
CA ILE A 291 3.07 18.46 11.19
C ILE A 291 2.97 19.88 11.73
N GLY A 292 4.12 20.56 11.86
CA GLY A 292 4.22 21.95 12.29
C GLY A 292 4.10 22.18 13.80
N GLU A 293 3.76 21.16 14.58
CA GLU A 293 3.58 21.28 16.03
C GLU A 293 4.82 20.78 16.79
N LYS A 294 5.33 21.61 17.71
CA LYS A 294 6.36 21.20 18.67
C LYS A 294 5.74 20.31 19.74
N HIS A 295 6.24 19.08 19.87
CA HIS A 295 5.70 18.13 20.83
C HIS A 295 6.24 18.37 22.25
N HIS A 296 5.35 18.67 23.20
CA HIS A 296 5.68 19.09 24.56
C HIS A 296 6.54 18.13 25.40
N LEU A 297 6.60 16.83 25.08
CA LEU A 297 7.40 15.87 25.86
C LEU A 297 8.79 15.63 25.32
N THR A 298 8.96 15.79 24.01
CA THR A 298 10.19 15.43 23.30
C THR A 298 10.89 16.65 22.74
N ASN A 299 10.22 17.82 22.75
CA ASN A 299 10.63 19.07 22.12
C ASN A 299 10.89 18.98 20.62
N LEU A 300 10.48 17.88 19.99
CA LEU A 300 10.65 17.65 18.55
C LEU A 300 9.48 18.22 17.77
N THR A 301 9.77 18.74 16.58
CA THR A 301 8.77 19.23 15.64
C THR A 301 8.75 18.33 14.41
N MET A 302 7.57 17.85 14.02
CA MET A 302 7.44 17.07 12.77
C MET A 302 7.28 18.02 11.58
N LYS A 303 8.06 17.83 10.52
CA LYS A 303 7.94 18.59 9.27
C LYS A 303 7.79 17.66 8.07
N LEU A 304 7.15 18.19 7.04
CA LEU A 304 7.01 17.53 5.75
C LEU A 304 7.86 18.27 4.73
N ILE A 305 9.01 17.69 4.36
CA ILE A 305 9.98 18.31 3.45
C ILE A 305 9.74 17.78 2.04
N GLY A 306 9.66 18.69 1.05
CA GLY A 306 9.52 18.32 -0.35
C GLY A 306 8.09 18.06 -0.84
N PHE A 307 7.08 18.37 -0.03
CA PHE A 307 5.66 18.34 -0.42
C PHE A 307 5.08 19.75 -0.39
N ASP A 308 4.40 20.13 -1.46
CA ASP A 308 3.68 21.40 -1.58
C ASP A 308 2.22 21.14 -1.22
N THR A 309 1.81 21.68 -0.07
CA THR A 309 0.49 21.48 0.53
C THR A 309 -0.62 22.11 -0.29
N ASP A 310 -0.33 23.24 -0.96
CA ASP A 310 -1.33 24.01 -1.70
C ASP A 310 -1.72 23.28 -2.98
N SER A 311 -0.73 22.72 -3.69
CA SER A 311 -1.00 21.92 -4.89
C SER A 311 -1.23 20.43 -4.61
N GLY A 312 -0.94 19.95 -3.40
CA GLY A 312 -0.98 18.54 -3.03
C GLY A 312 0.07 17.68 -3.72
N LYS A 313 1.20 18.25 -4.16
CA LYS A 313 2.20 17.59 -5.01
C LYS A 313 3.54 17.42 -4.31
N ILE A 314 4.20 16.29 -4.61
CA ILE A 314 5.60 16.10 -4.26
C ILE A 314 6.43 16.98 -5.22
N ARG A 315 7.24 17.87 -4.65
CA ARG A 315 8.12 18.81 -5.37
C ARG A 315 9.60 18.44 -5.27
N ASN A 316 9.94 17.57 -4.33
CA ASN A 316 11.28 17.03 -4.13
C ASN A 316 11.22 15.49 -4.05
N SER A 317 11.90 14.75 -4.94
CA SER A 317 12.00 13.29 -4.87
C SER A 317 12.76 12.79 -3.64
N ASN A 318 13.69 13.59 -3.10
CA ASN A 318 14.35 13.36 -1.80
C ASN A 318 13.49 13.89 -0.62
N GLY A 319 12.22 14.20 -0.88
CA GLY A 319 11.25 14.58 0.13
C GLY A 319 11.05 13.49 1.17
N ARG A 320 10.69 13.92 2.38
CA ARG A 320 10.68 13.09 3.57
C ARG A 320 9.80 13.69 4.66
N ILE A 321 9.28 12.82 5.50
CA ILE A 321 8.72 13.20 6.80
C ILE A 321 9.88 13.21 7.78
N VAL A 322 10.05 14.27 8.57
CA VAL A 322 11.18 14.39 9.49
C VAL A 322 10.71 14.79 10.88
N LEU A 323 11.46 14.37 11.91
CA LEU A 323 11.41 14.92 13.26
C LEU A 323 12.68 15.74 13.49
N LEU A 324 12.51 17.04 13.72
CA LEU A 324 13.61 17.97 14.02
C LEU A 324 13.67 18.28 15.51
N ASP A 325 14.88 18.41 16.04
CA ASP A 325 15.11 19.03 17.35
C ASP A 325 15.20 20.57 17.24
N GLU A 326 15.50 21.23 18.36
CA GLU A 326 15.57 22.69 18.44
C GLU A 326 16.74 23.30 17.65
N SER A 327 17.73 22.49 17.29
CA SER A 327 18.89 22.88 16.47
C SER A 327 18.69 22.50 14.99
N ASP A 328 17.45 22.14 14.61
CA ASP A 328 17.07 21.63 13.28
C ASP A 328 17.84 20.34 12.86
N ASN A 329 18.37 19.56 13.80
CA ASN A 329 18.95 18.24 13.46
C ASN A 329 17.83 17.25 13.07
N GLU A 330 18.04 16.47 12.01
CA GLU A 330 17.16 15.35 11.67
C GLU A 330 17.34 14.18 12.64
N THR A 331 16.49 14.15 13.66
CA THR A 331 16.52 13.11 14.69
C THR A 331 16.02 11.76 14.17
N ALA A 332 15.05 11.79 13.26
CA ALA A 332 14.51 10.64 12.55
C ALA A 332 13.82 11.13 11.28
N SER A 333 13.97 10.42 10.17
CA SER A 333 13.23 10.74 8.95
C SER A 333 12.81 9.50 8.15
N TRP A 334 11.74 9.66 7.38
CA TRP A 334 11.16 8.65 6.49
C TRP A 334 11.11 9.22 5.07
N SER A 335 11.89 8.64 4.16
CA SER A 335 11.90 9.07 2.77
C SER A 335 10.57 8.76 2.08
N PHE A 336 10.14 9.66 1.18
CA PHE A 336 8.94 9.41 0.35
C PHE A 336 9.08 8.13 -0.49
N ALA A 337 10.27 7.83 -1.00
CA ALA A 337 10.52 6.59 -1.74
C ALA A 337 10.20 5.33 -0.91
N SER A 338 10.64 5.30 0.36
CA SER A 338 10.34 4.18 1.26
C SER A 338 8.85 4.10 1.59
N LEU A 339 8.24 5.23 1.96
CA LEU A 339 6.83 5.27 2.32
C LEU A 339 5.90 4.92 1.16
N LEU A 340 6.21 5.39 -0.05
CA LEU A 340 5.48 5.07 -1.28
C LEU A 340 5.45 3.56 -1.54
N LYS A 341 6.58 2.87 -1.31
CA LYS A 341 6.66 1.40 -1.41
C LYS A 341 5.74 0.70 -0.39
N HIS A 342 5.65 1.24 0.83
CA HIS A 342 4.81 0.66 1.89
C HIS A 342 3.32 0.94 1.67
N TRP A 343 2.97 2.16 1.27
CA TRP A 343 1.58 2.62 1.17
C TRP A 343 0.81 1.91 0.06
N ASN A 344 1.34 1.97 -1.17
CA ASN A 344 0.59 1.55 -2.36
C ASN A 344 0.35 0.03 -2.44
N ARG A 345 1.23 -0.79 -1.83
CA ARG A 345 1.07 -2.26 -1.82
C ARG A 345 -0.09 -2.73 -0.94
N LYS A 346 -0.27 -2.12 0.23
CA LYS A 346 -1.27 -2.56 1.23
C LYS A 346 -2.63 -1.89 1.06
N HIS A 347 -2.63 -0.60 0.70
CA HIS A 347 -3.82 0.21 0.86
C HIS A 347 -4.61 0.43 -0.44
N ASN A 348 -4.32 -0.30 -1.52
CA ASN A 348 -5.08 -0.18 -2.77
C ASN A 348 -6.59 -0.31 -2.56
N GLN A 349 -6.97 -1.33 -1.80
CA GLN A 349 -8.33 -1.62 -1.38
C GLN A 349 -8.29 -2.01 0.10
N ALA A 350 -9.08 -1.34 0.91
CA ALA A 350 -9.11 -1.56 2.35
C ALA A 350 -10.54 -1.69 2.86
N CYS A 351 -10.73 -2.61 3.79
CA CYS A 351 -11.98 -2.85 4.50
C CYS A 351 -11.76 -2.62 5.99
N TYR A 352 -12.50 -1.69 6.57
CA TYR A 352 -12.42 -1.39 8.00
C TYR A 352 -13.68 -1.88 8.71
N VAL A 353 -13.49 -2.79 9.67
CA VAL A 353 -14.58 -3.49 10.35
C VAL A 353 -14.63 -3.06 11.83
N PRO A 354 -15.70 -2.40 12.28
CA PRO A 354 -15.85 -2.07 13.70
C PRO A 354 -16.13 -3.34 14.52
N SER A 355 -15.61 -3.40 15.75
CA SER A 355 -16.00 -4.48 16.68
C SER A 355 -16.17 -3.99 18.11
N LEU A 356 -17.02 -4.68 18.86
CA LEU A 356 -17.12 -4.62 20.31
C LEU A 356 -16.21 -5.69 20.92
N SER A 357 -15.76 -5.46 22.15
CA SER A 357 -14.98 -6.43 22.92
C SER A 357 -15.57 -6.64 24.30
N GLU A 358 -15.66 -7.90 24.71
CA GLU A 358 -15.94 -8.32 26.08
C GLU A 358 -14.68 -9.00 26.62
N ILE A 359 -14.31 -8.78 27.89
CA ILE A 359 -13.08 -9.33 28.49
C ILE A 359 -13.39 -10.40 29.55
N ASN A 360 -14.52 -10.26 30.25
CA ASN A 360 -14.92 -11.12 31.35
C ASN A 360 -16.28 -11.76 31.02
N PRO A 361 -16.50 -13.07 31.27
CA PRO A 361 -15.57 -14.01 31.90
C PRO A 361 -14.46 -14.50 30.95
N GLU A 362 -14.65 -14.34 29.65
CA GLU A 362 -13.66 -14.67 28.62
C GLU A 362 -13.60 -13.55 27.57
N ARG A 363 -12.45 -13.41 26.91
CA ARG A 363 -12.27 -12.40 25.87
C ARG A 363 -13.05 -12.79 24.61
N LYS A 364 -14.03 -11.97 24.20
CA LYS A 364 -14.81 -12.14 22.97
C LYS A 364 -14.86 -10.87 22.15
N TYR A 365 -15.17 -11.03 20.86
CA TYR A 365 -15.42 -9.93 19.94
C TYR A 365 -16.72 -10.14 19.18
N ARG A 366 -17.43 -9.04 18.92
CA ARG A 366 -18.60 -9.00 18.03
C ARG A 366 -18.38 -7.94 16.97
N TYR A 367 -18.54 -8.30 15.70
CA TYR A 367 -18.28 -7.42 14.56
C TYR A 367 -19.55 -6.72 14.09
N GLY A 368 -19.45 -5.44 13.71
CA GLY A 368 -20.58 -4.63 13.26
C GLY A 368 -20.97 -4.91 11.81
N SER A 369 -22.19 -4.53 11.44
CA SER A 369 -22.71 -4.71 10.07
C SER A 369 -22.32 -3.56 9.13
N GLU A 370 -22.18 -2.34 9.65
CA GLU A 370 -21.67 -1.18 8.91
C GLU A 370 -20.14 -1.26 8.77
N ILE A 371 -19.67 -1.50 7.55
CA ILE A 371 -18.24 -1.56 7.22
C ILE A 371 -17.84 -0.38 6.34
N ILE A 372 -16.59 0.07 6.46
CA ILE A 372 -16.05 1.15 5.62
C ILE A 372 -15.16 0.52 4.56
N LEU A 373 -15.48 0.73 3.29
CA LEU A 373 -14.65 0.31 2.16
C LEU A 373 -14.00 1.53 1.52
N GLY A 374 -12.75 1.37 1.10
CA GLY A 374 -12.00 2.38 0.36
C GLY A 374 -11.22 1.74 -0.78
N THR A 375 -11.29 2.32 -1.98
CA THR A 375 -10.53 1.87 -3.15
C THR A 375 -9.92 3.06 -3.90
N GLY A 376 -8.78 2.82 -4.56
CA GLY A 376 -8.07 3.86 -5.30
C GLY A 376 -7.38 4.84 -4.37
N THR A 377 -6.40 4.35 -3.59
CA THR A 377 -5.54 5.23 -2.78
C THR A 377 -4.38 5.77 -3.61
N ASP A 378 -3.86 6.93 -3.21
CA ASP A 378 -2.60 7.50 -3.69
C ASP A 378 -1.80 7.99 -2.48
N PHE A 379 -0.48 7.84 -2.52
CA PHE A 379 0.41 8.36 -1.49
C PHE A 379 0.30 9.88 -1.30
N GLN A 380 -0.09 10.63 -2.34
CA GLN A 380 -0.37 12.07 -2.22
C GLN A 380 -1.56 12.35 -1.30
N LEU A 381 -2.59 11.48 -1.27
CA LEU A 381 -3.71 11.60 -0.33
C LEU A 381 -3.23 11.42 1.11
N PHE A 382 -2.32 10.46 1.33
CA PHE A 382 -1.69 10.26 2.64
C PHE A 382 -0.91 11.52 3.09
N LEU A 383 -0.06 12.08 2.22
CA LEU A 383 0.71 13.29 2.54
C LEU A 383 -0.18 14.51 2.79
N LEU A 384 -1.25 14.67 2.01
CA LEU A 384 -2.23 15.74 2.21
C LEU A 384 -2.95 15.59 3.56
N GLN A 385 -3.37 14.39 3.94
CA GLN A 385 -3.98 14.16 5.24
C GLN A 385 -2.98 14.33 6.41
N MET A 386 -1.68 14.12 6.19
CA MET A 386 -0.65 14.50 7.16
C MET A 386 -0.49 16.01 7.30
N ALA A 387 -0.45 16.74 6.19
CA ALA A 387 -0.38 18.20 6.19
C ALA A 387 -1.58 18.83 6.89
N ASN A 388 -2.78 18.26 6.69
CA ASN A 388 -4.01 18.67 7.37
C ASN A 388 -4.07 18.24 8.86
N GLY A 389 -3.05 17.54 9.35
CA GLY A 389 -3.00 17.03 10.72
C GLY A 389 -3.95 15.87 11.02
N ASN A 390 -4.65 15.31 10.02
CA ASN A 390 -5.55 14.17 10.21
C ASN A 390 -4.78 12.86 10.41
N ILE A 391 -3.65 12.72 9.71
CA ILE A 391 -2.66 11.69 9.96
C ILE A 391 -1.53 12.26 10.82
N TYR A 392 -1.08 11.47 11.78
CA TYR A 392 -0.01 11.84 12.71
C TYR A 392 0.86 10.64 13.05
N TYR A 393 2.05 10.94 13.55
CA TYR A 393 2.97 9.94 14.06
C TYR A 393 2.73 9.74 15.56
N ASP A 394 2.44 8.50 15.96
CA ASP A 394 2.14 8.11 17.35
C ASP A 394 3.08 6.96 17.78
N PRO A 395 4.36 7.28 18.05
CA PRO A 395 5.33 6.31 18.50
C PRO A 395 4.98 5.71 19.86
N GLY A 396 5.39 4.47 20.06
CA GLY A 396 5.37 3.80 21.35
C GLY A 396 6.68 3.09 21.64
N ILE A 397 7.79 3.80 21.42
CA ILE A 397 9.14 3.26 21.61
C ILE A 397 9.44 3.29 23.12
N LYS A 398 10.05 2.21 23.62
CA LYS A 398 10.50 2.16 25.01
C LYS A 398 11.85 1.46 25.14
N LEU A 399 12.67 2.00 26.02
CA LEU A 399 13.94 1.43 26.44
C LEU A 399 13.77 0.97 27.89
N GLU A 400 13.78 -0.34 28.11
CA GLU A 400 13.63 -0.97 29.43
C GLU A 400 15.01 -1.52 29.88
N ASN A 401 15.21 -1.71 31.18
CA ASN A 401 16.44 -2.27 31.76
C ASN A 401 17.71 -1.43 31.46
N ILE A 402 17.58 -0.10 31.52
CA ILE A 402 18.60 0.88 31.10
C ILE A 402 19.91 0.72 31.87
N SER A 403 19.84 0.43 33.16
CA SER A 403 20.96 0.30 34.09
C SER A 403 21.71 -1.03 33.99
N THR A 404 21.13 -2.03 33.32
CA THR A 404 21.69 -3.39 33.22
C THR A 404 21.94 -3.77 31.75
N LYS A 405 20.97 -4.41 31.11
CA LYS A 405 21.02 -4.78 29.71
C LYS A 405 19.84 -4.11 28.99
N PRO A 406 20.05 -2.92 28.38
CA PRO A 406 19.00 -2.18 27.73
C PRO A 406 18.25 -3.02 26.69
N LYS A 407 16.92 -2.99 26.76
CA LYS A 407 16.03 -3.69 25.84
C LYS A 407 15.08 -2.70 25.19
N ILE A 408 15.25 -2.48 23.90
CA ILE A 408 14.39 -1.60 23.13
C ILE A 408 13.17 -2.36 22.58
N LYS A 409 11.99 -1.76 22.73
CA LYS A 409 10.79 -2.15 21.97
C LYS A 409 10.41 -1.02 21.05
N LYS A 410 10.44 -1.28 19.75
CA LYS A 410 10.15 -0.31 18.68
C LYS A 410 8.67 -0.39 18.31
N ARG A 411 8.10 0.78 18.03
CA ARG A 411 6.73 0.93 17.55
C ARG A 411 6.62 2.32 16.92
N SER A 412 6.90 2.38 15.62
CA SER A 412 6.71 3.56 14.80
C SER A 412 5.33 3.46 14.12
N GLN A 413 4.35 4.31 14.44
CA GLN A 413 2.99 4.17 13.88
C GLN A 413 2.49 5.47 13.27
N PHE A 414 2.03 5.41 12.02
CA PHE A 414 1.20 6.46 11.43
C PHE A 414 -0.26 6.11 11.61
N ARG A 415 -1.04 7.03 12.17
CA ARG A 415 -2.41 6.78 12.59
C ARG A 415 -3.35 7.88 12.13
N ILE A 416 -4.61 7.53 11.96
CA ILE A 416 -5.70 8.43 11.55
C ILE A 416 -6.93 8.17 12.41
N LYS A 417 -7.82 9.15 12.56
CA LYS A 417 -9.18 8.88 13.08
C LYS A 417 -10.05 8.29 11.97
N SER A 418 -10.89 7.32 12.31
CA SER A 418 -11.73 6.56 11.39
C SER A 418 -12.65 7.43 10.53
N GLY A 419 -13.14 8.55 11.07
CA GLY A 419 -13.96 9.51 10.33
C GLY A 419 -13.25 10.20 9.17
N PHE A 420 -11.91 10.15 9.11
CA PHE A 420 -11.11 10.69 8.00
C PHE A 420 -10.60 9.62 7.04
N LEU A 421 -10.93 8.34 7.26
CA LEU A 421 -10.57 7.26 6.31
C LEU A 421 -11.05 7.54 4.88
N PRO A 422 -12.29 8.05 4.64
CA PRO A 422 -12.74 8.40 3.30
C PRO A 422 -11.76 9.27 2.50
N ASN A 423 -11.03 10.16 3.17
CA ASN A 423 -10.11 11.09 2.53
C ASN A 423 -8.81 10.45 2.03
N LEU A 424 -8.62 9.14 2.27
CA LEU A 424 -7.46 8.38 1.81
C LEU A 424 -7.73 7.62 0.50
N TYR A 425 -8.96 7.67 -0.01
CA TYR A 425 -9.43 6.88 -1.13
C TYR A 425 -10.22 7.76 -2.10
N LYS A 426 -10.06 7.52 -3.40
CA LYS A 426 -10.88 8.18 -4.42
C LYS A 426 -12.34 7.71 -4.36
N ASN A 427 -12.56 6.43 -4.10
CA ASN A 427 -13.88 5.86 -3.90
C ASN A 427 -13.98 5.32 -2.47
N ASN A 428 -15.02 5.71 -1.76
CA ASN A 428 -15.30 5.24 -0.42
C ASN A 428 -16.80 5.01 -0.25
N GLU A 429 -17.14 4.01 0.55
CA GLU A 429 -18.53 3.68 0.86
C GLU A 429 -18.62 3.13 2.28
N ILE A 430 -19.77 3.38 2.92
CA ILE A 430 -20.19 2.65 4.12
C ILE A 430 -21.25 1.67 3.64
N VAL A 431 -21.00 0.39 3.83
CA VAL A 431 -21.89 -0.69 3.40
C VAL A 431 -22.50 -1.33 4.63
N ASP A 432 -23.82 -1.44 4.66
CA ASP A 432 -24.49 -2.34 5.61
C ASP A 432 -24.58 -3.74 5.01
N ILE A 433 -23.90 -4.70 5.62
CA ILE A 433 -23.81 -6.07 5.09
C ILE A 433 -25.06 -6.92 5.35
N ILE A 434 -26.04 -6.39 6.09
CA ILE A 434 -27.30 -7.10 6.37
C ILE A 434 -28.48 -6.68 5.47
N GLY A 435 -28.39 -5.56 4.76
CA GLY A 435 -29.39 -5.11 3.78
C GLY A 435 -30.02 -3.76 4.10
#